data_AF-A0AAW8CPL4-F1
#
_entry.id   AF-A0AAW8CPL4-F1
#
_cell.length_a   1.000
_cell.length_b   1.000
_cell.length_c   1.000
_cell.angle_alpha   90.00
_cell.angle_beta   90.00
_cell.angle_gamma   90.00
#
_symmetry.space_group_name_H-M   'P 1'
#
loop_
_entity.id
_entity.type
_entity.pdbx_description
1 polymer ?
#
loop_
_entity_poly.entity_id
_entity_poly.type
_entity_poly.pdbx_seq_one_letter_code
_entity_poly.pdbx_strand_id
1 'polypeptide(L)'
;MLHLVLEDKLFIGQTKQVGVHSTQHDNLVVIFEDDGETGYFYALNLNNVTQPVVDALHIYNVDATKEREQARKLQICWDESGYQAYLFVNDYPHASFDFNGLVGYNHNKFPEPQPETMWTHKEITDLDVNI
;
A
#
# COMPACT_ATOMS: atom_id res chain seq x y z
N MET A 1 7.46 16.09 -3.37
CA MET A 1 8.49 15.47 -2.50
C MET A 1 7.85 14.35 -1.70
N LEU A 2 8.56 13.25 -1.44
CA LEU A 2 8.04 12.15 -0.60
C LEU A 2 8.61 12.23 0.82
N HIS A 3 7.76 11.92 1.80
CA HIS A 3 8.09 11.81 3.21
C HIS A 3 8.09 10.34 3.62
N LEU A 4 9.27 9.79 3.94
CA LEU A 4 9.40 8.47 4.53
C LEU A 4 8.84 8.49 5.95
N VAL A 5 7.78 7.71 6.20
CA VAL A 5 7.12 7.64 7.51
C VAL A 5 7.33 6.29 8.22
N LEU A 6 7.65 5.25 7.47
CA LEU A 6 7.98 3.93 7.99
C LEU A 6 9.12 3.33 7.18
N GLU A 7 10.13 2.81 7.86
CA GLU A 7 11.11 1.89 7.30
C GLU A 7 11.25 0.70 8.25
N ASP A 8 11.16 -0.53 7.71
CA ASP A 8 11.28 -1.76 8.48
C ASP A 8 11.85 -2.90 7.61
N LYS A 9 12.19 -4.03 8.23
CA LYS A 9 12.55 -5.27 7.55
C LYS A 9 11.31 -6.12 7.29
N LEU A 10 11.18 -6.63 6.08
CA LEU A 10 10.16 -7.57 5.67
C LEU A 10 10.80 -8.93 5.35
N PHE A 11 10.32 -9.99 5.99
CA PHE A 11 10.59 -11.37 5.62
C PHE A 11 9.29 -11.96 5.05
N ILE A 12 9.35 -12.48 3.84
CA ILE A 12 8.13 -12.86 3.11
C ILE A 12 7.54 -14.14 3.68
N GLY A 13 6.24 -14.12 3.97
CA GLY A 13 5.51 -15.24 4.58
C GLY A 13 5.69 -15.32 6.10
N GLN A 14 6.34 -14.32 6.71
CA GLN A 14 6.29 -14.14 8.16
C GLN A 14 5.25 -13.08 8.47
N THR A 15 4.22 -13.45 9.25
CA THR A 15 3.11 -12.56 9.58
C THR A 15 3.61 -11.22 10.08
N LYS A 16 3.20 -10.14 9.41
CA LYS A 16 3.59 -8.77 9.71
C LYS A 16 2.45 -7.84 9.37
N GLN A 17 2.15 -6.91 10.26
CA GLN A 17 1.21 -5.83 9.99
C GLN A 17 1.79 -4.52 10.50
N VAL A 18 1.84 -3.51 9.63
CA VAL A 18 2.35 -2.17 9.94
C VAL A 18 1.47 -1.13 9.28
N GLY A 19 1.13 -0.08 10.01
CA GLY A 19 0.22 0.97 9.55
C GLY A 19 0.75 2.35 9.89
N VAL A 20 0.46 3.32 9.03
CA VAL A 20 0.85 4.73 9.21
C VAL A 20 -0.27 5.67 8.78
N HIS A 21 -0.42 6.75 9.53
CA HIS A 21 -1.31 7.86 9.16
C HIS A 21 -0.67 8.71 8.06
N SER A 22 -1.51 9.40 7.29
CA SER A 22 -1.09 10.51 6.44
C SER A 22 -0.41 11.59 7.28
N THR A 23 0.56 12.26 6.69
CA THR A 23 1.30 13.37 7.32
C THR A 23 0.46 14.64 7.46
N GLN A 24 -0.63 14.77 6.68
CA GLN A 24 -1.51 15.96 6.66
C GLN A 24 -2.96 15.65 7.07
N HIS A 25 -3.37 14.38 7.06
CA HIS A 25 -4.76 13.98 7.27
C HIS A 25 -4.90 12.81 8.24
N ASP A 26 -5.22 13.10 9.51
CA ASP A 26 -5.32 12.08 10.57
C ASP A 26 -6.30 10.94 10.27
N ASN A 27 -7.33 11.20 9.46
CA ASN A 27 -8.33 10.20 9.08
C ASN A 27 -7.87 9.26 7.95
N LEU A 28 -6.79 9.57 7.23
CA LEU A 28 -6.27 8.73 6.16
C LEU A 28 -5.13 7.86 6.68
N VAL A 29 -5.25 6.57 6.46
CA VAL A 29 -4.28 5.57 6.94
C VAL A 29 -4.01 4.58 5.83
N VAL A 30 -2.78 4.09 5.76
CA VAL A 30 -2.44 2.91 4.97
C VAL A 30 -1.85 1.83 5.86
N ILE A 31 -2.16 0.57 5.53
CA ILE A 31 -1.67 -0.60 6.26
C ILE A 31 -1.05 -1.57 5.25
N PHE A 32 0.18 -2.00 5.51
CA PHE A 32 0.75 -3.17 4.86
C PHE A 32 0.58 -4.40 5.76
N GLU A 33 0.22 -5.52 5.15
CA GLU A 33 0.07 -6.81 5.81
C GLU A 33 0.74 -7.92 4.98
N ASP A 34 1.53 -8.75 5.64
CA ASP A 34 1.86 -10.11 5.22
C ASP A 34 1.11 -11.04 6.17
N ASP A 35 0.21 -11.87 5.67
CA ASP A 35 -0.60 -12.79 6.49
C ASP A 35 0.02 -14.20 6.61
N GLY A 36 1.18 -14.42 5.97
CA GLY A 36 1.84 -15.73 5.86
C GLY A 36 1.62 -16.42 4.51
N GLU A 37 0.60 -16.01 3.73
CA GLU A 37 0.26 -16.57 2.43
C GLU A 37 0.33 -15.51 1.31
N THR A 38 -0.07 -14.28 1.63
CA THR A 38 -0.15 -13.15 0.71
C THR A 38 0.30 -11.85 1.37
N GLY A 39 0.76 -10.92 0.55
CA GLY A 39 1.05 -9.54 0.94
C GLY A 39 -0.01 -8.60 0.36
N TYR A 40 -0.60 -7.77 1.21
CA TYR A 40 -1.61 -6.78 0.84
C TYR A 40 -1.28 -5.39 1.37
N PHE A 41 -1.76 -4.38 0.66
CA PHE A 41 -1.71 -2.98 1.06
C PHE A 41 -3.12 -2.41 1.06
N TYR A 42 -3.53 -1.84 2.19
CA TYR A 42 -4.89 -1.37 2.42
C TYR A 42 -4.93 0.15 2.57
N ALA A 43 -5.94 0.76 1.96
CA ALA A 43 -6.30 2.15 2.17
C ALA A 43 -7.45 2.23 3.18
N LEU A 44 -7.29 3.09 4.18
CA LEU A 44 -8.29 3.31 5.21
C LEU A 44 -8.71 4.80 5.27
N ASN A 45 -10.00 5.02 5.47
CA ASN A 45 -10.57 6.31 5.84
C ASN A 45 -11.36 6.18 7.15
N LEU A 46 -10.77 6.65 8.24
CA LEU A 46 -11.31 6.53 9.60
C LEU A 46 -12.58 7.36 9.84
N ASN A 47 -12.95 8.24 8.92
CA ASN A 47 -14.26 8.90 8.96
C ASN A 47 -15.40 7.90 8.65
N ASN A 48 -15.12 6.79 7.96
CA ASN A 48 -16.06 5.69 7.79
C ASN A 48 -15.94 4.70 8.96
N VAL A 49 -16.68 4.98 10.04
CA VAL A 49 -16.60 4.21 11.29
C VAL A 49 -17.04 2.75 11.12
N THR A 50 -17.97 2.47 10.21
CA THR A 50 -18.49 1.11 10.00
C THR A 50 -17.59 0.26 9.12
N GLN A 51 -16.91 0.88 8.15
CA GLN A 51 -16.04 0.18 7.21
C GLN A 51 -14.84 1.06 6.87
N PRO A 52 -13.81 1.11 7.74
CA PRO A 52 -12.68 2.00 7.54
C PRO A 52 -11.84 1.63 6.33
N VAL A 53 -11.74 0.34 5.98
CA VAL A 53 -11.03 -0.12 4.79
C VAL A 53 -11.83 0.26 3.56
N VAL A 54 -11.30 1.23 2.79
CA VAL A 54 -11.95 1.76 1.60
C VAL A 54 -11.41 1.14 0.31
N ASP A 55 -10.20 0.57 0.33
CA ASP A 55 -9.63 -0.14 -0.81
C ASP A 55 -8.48 -1.08 -0.40
N ALA A 56 -8.12 -2.03 -1.28
CA ALA A 56 -7.07 -3.02 -1.06
C ALA A 56 -6.32 -3.36 -2.35
N LEU A 57 -5.01 -3.54 -2.25
CA LEU A 57 -4.13 -3.90 -3.37
C LEU A 57 -3.26 -5.10 -3.01
N HIS A 58 -3.26 -6.10 -3.88
CA HIS A 58 -2.37 -7.24 -3.79
C HIS A 58 -0.93 -6.84 -4.13
N ILE A 59 0.03 -7.29 -3.33
CA ILE A 59 1.47 -7.01 -3.50
C ILE A 59 2.22 -8.25 -4.00
N TYR A 60 2.02 -9.39 -3.34
CA TYR A 60 2.63 -10.66 -3.74
C TYR A 60 1.87 -11.86 -3.17
N ASN A 61 2.03 -13.01 -3.82
CA ASN A 61 1.79 -14.31 -3.19
C ASN A 61 3.11 -14.84 -2.66
N VAL A 62 3.09 -15.37 -1.44
CA VAL A 62 4.28 -15.95 -0.80
C VAL A 62 4.79 -17.11 -1.66
N ASP A 63 3.92 -18.00 -2.12
CA ASP A 63 4.26 -19.18 -2.93
C ASP A 63 4.96 -18.85 -4.28
N ALA A 64 4.64 -17.71 -4.89
CA ALA A 64 5.23 -17.22 -6.13
C ALA A 64 6.55 -16.45 -5.91
N THR A 65 6.89 -16.17 -4.65
CA THR A 65 8.05 -15.34 -4.31
C THR A 65 9.29 -16.21 -4.06
N LYS A 66 10.42 -15.86 -4.68
CA LYS A 66 11.72 -16.51 -4.45
C LYS A 66 12.45 -15.87 -3.26
N GLU A 67 13.40 -16.62 -2.69
CA GLU A 67 14.34 -16.10 -1.67
C GLU A 67 13.66 -15.43 -0.47
N ARG A 68 12.58 -16.05 0.03
CA ARG A 68 11.71 -15.50 1.09
C ARG A 68 12.43 -15.27 2.42
N GLU A 69 13.46 -16.07 2.68
CA GLU A 69 14.32 -15.97 3.88
C GLU A 69 15.21 -14.72 3.89
N GLN A 70 15.36 -14.03 2.75
CA GLN A 70 16.13 -12.80 2.69
C GLN A 70 15.31 -11.61 3.17
N ALA A 71 15.89 -10.83 4.08
CA ALA A 71 15.28 -9.59 4.54
C ALA A 71 15.17 -8.59 3.38
N ARG A 72 13.98 -8.04 3.20
CA ARG A 72 13.69 -6.93 2.28
C ARG A 72 13.51 -5.66 3.08
N LYS A 73 13.84 -4.53 2.47
CA LYS A 73 13.53 -3.22 3.02
C LYS A 73 12.09 -2.87 2.67
N LEU A 74 11.24 -2.68 3.67
CA LEU A 74 9.87 -2.23 3.53
C LEU A 74 9.82 -0.74 3.87
N GLN A 75 9.24 0.07 2.99
CA GLN A 75 9.07 1.49 3.23
C GLN A 75 7.66 1.93 2.87
N ILE A 76 7.11 2.82 3.70
CA ILE A 76 5.88 3.54 3.39
C ILE A 76 6.19 5.04 3.38
N CYS A 77 5.79 5.70 2.31
CA CYS A 77 5.95 7.14 2.13
C CYS A 77 4.59 7.79 1.88
N TRP A 78 4.47 9.05 2.27
CA TRP A 78 3.39 9.95 1.84
C TRP A 78 3.97 11.07 1.00
N ASP A 79 3.20 11.56 0.04
CA ASP A 79 3.52 12.81 -0.65
C ASP A 79 3.34 14.02 0.30
N GLU A 80 3.77 15.19 -0.18
CA GLU A 80 3.69 16.44 0.58
C GLU A 80 2.26 16.85 0.90
N SER A 81 1.29 16.52 0.04
CA SER A 81 -0.12 16.81 0.30
C SER A 81 -0.76 15.88 1.32
N GLY A 82 -0.17 14.71 1.56
CA GLY A 82 -0.74 13.67 2.41
C GLY A 82 -1.93 12.94 1.80
N TYR A 83 -2.22 13.13 0.50
CA TYR A 83 -3.28 12.43 -0.22
C TYR A 83 -2.76 11.25 -1.03
N GLN A 84 -1.45 11.11 -1.21
CA GLN A 84 -0.89 9.96 -1.91
C GLN A 84 0.09 9.19 -1.04
N ALA A 85 -0.18 7.90 -0.87
CA ALA A 85 0.68 6.97 -0.15
C ALA A 85 1.38 6.02 -1.12
N TYR A 86 2.57 5.58 -0.78
CA TYR A 86 3.39 4.68 -1.58
C TYR A 86 3.96 3.57 -0.71
N LEU A 87 3.92 2.35 -1.21
CA LEU A 87 4.57 1.18 -0.65
C LEU A 87 5.77 0.81 -1.51
N PHE A 88 6.95 0.79 -0.91
CA PHE A 88 8.17 0.32 -1.54
C PHE A 88 8.67 -0.95 -0.86
N VAL A 89 9.17 -1.88 -1.67
CA VAL A 89 9.94 -3.04 -1.21
C VAL A 89 11.27 -3.03 -1.96
N ASN A 90 12.38 -2.98 -1.23
CA ASN A 90 13.73 -2.83 -1.79
C ASN A 90 13.85 -1.62 -2.75
N ASP A 91 13.36 -0.45 -2.34
CA ASP A 91 13.35 0.78 -3.14
C ASP A 91 12.51 0.73 -4.42
N TYR A 92 11.83 -0.39 -4.69
CA TYR A 92 10.95 -0.54 -5.85
C TYR A 92 9.49 -0.27 -5.47
N PRO A 93 8.76 0.57 -6.22
CA PRO A 93 7.36 0.86 -5.93
C PRO A 93 6.48 -0.35 -6.25
N HIS A 94 5.82 -0.87 -5.23
CA HIS A 94 4.91 -2.00 -5.36
C HIS A 94 3.45 -1.59 -5.45
N ALA A 95 3.07 -0.54 -4.72
CA ALA A 95 1.72 -0.02 -4.75
C ALA A 95 1.65 1.46 -4.35
N SER A 96 0.56 2.12 -4.73
CA SER A 96 0.21 3.47 -4.30
C SER A 96 -1.31 3.63 -4.19
N PHE A 97 -1.74 4.51 -3.29
CA PHE A 97 -3.13 4.97 -3.20
C PHE A 97 -3.18 6.49 -3.36
N ASP A 98 -3.95 6.98 -4.33
CA ASP A 98 -4.35 8.38 -4.46
C ASP A 98 -5.75 8.55 -3.87
N PHE A 99 -5.81 9.11 -2.66
CA PHE A 99 -7.06 9.35 -1.94
C PHE A 99 -7.88 10.51 -2.50
N ASN A 100 -7.29 11.39 -3.31
CA ASN A 100 -7.99 12.49 -3.96
C ASN A 100 -8.64 12.03 -5.28
N GLY A 101 -7.90 11.27 -6.08
CA GLY A 101 -8.39 10.66 -7.32
C GLY A 101 -9.21 9.39 -7.11
N LEU A 102 -9.15 8.79 -5.91
CA LEU A 102 -9.72 7.47 -5.58
C LEU A 102 -9.18 6.40 -6.52
N VAL A 103 -7.86 6.31 -6.60
CA VAL A 103 -7.17 5.36 -7.48
C VAL A 103 -6.15 4.53 -6.69
N GLY A 104 -6.29 3.21 -6.75
CA GLY A 104 -5.29 2.24 -6.32
C GLY A 104 -4.38 1.85 -7.49
N TYR A 105 -3.08 1.82 -7.25
CA TYR A 105 -2.07 1.46 -8.24
C TYR A 105 -1.27 0.26 -7.73
N ASN A 106 -1.24 -0.84 -8.47
CA ASN A 106 -0.32 -1.95 -8.22
C ASN A 106 0.03 -2.65 -9.55
N HIS A 107 0.74 -3.77 -9.49
CA HIS A 107 1.24 -4.44 -10.70
C HIS A 107 0.19 -5.28 -11.45
N ASN A 108 -1.00 -5.51 -10.88
CA ASN A 108 -1.97 -6.45 -11.46
C ASN A 108 -3.45 -6.01 -11.38
N LYS A 109 -3.74 -4.84 -10.81
CA LYS A 109 -5.08 -4.27 -10.55
C LYS A 109 -5.98 -5.13 -9.67
N PHE A 110 -5.41 -6.07 -8.92
CA PHE A 110 -6.16 -7.00 -8.08
C PHE A 110 -6.08 -6.60 -6.60
N PRO A 111 -7.14 -6.82 -5.80
CA PRO A 111 -8.48 -7.28 -6.16
C PRO A 111 -9.25 -6.26 -7.01
N GLU A 112 -10.42 -6.63 -7.54
CA GLU A 112 -11.32 -5.61 -8.08
C GLU A 112 -11.77 -4.67 -6.95
N PRO A 113 -11.85 -3.35 -7.17
CA PRO A 113 -12.40 -2.42 -6.19
C PRO A 113 -13.82 -2.83 -5.77
N GLN A 114 -14.19 -2.50 -4.53
CA GLN A 114 -15.56 -2.75 -4.05
C GLN A 114 -16.58 -1.97 -4.91
N PRO A 115 -17.61 -2.62 -5.47
CA PRO A 115 -18.56 -1.98 -6.40
C PRO A 115 -19.31 -0.77 -5.83
N GLU A 116 -19.49 -0.72 -4.51
CA GLU A 116 -20.12 0.36 -3.77
C GLU A 116 -19.21 1.57 -3.55
N THR A 117 -17.93 1.46 -3.88
CA THR A 117 -16.95 2.53 -3.76
C THR A 117 -16.68 3.20 -5.10
N MET A 118 -16.10 4.40 -5.06
CA MET A 118 -15.66 5.12 -6.26
C MET A 118 -14.20 4.82 -6.62
N TRP A 119 -13.56 3.85 -5.94
CA TRP A 119 -12.17 3.49 -6.19
C TRP A 119 -12.01 2.80 -7.54
N THR A 120 -10.90 3.08 -8.21
CA THR A 120 -10.52 2.44 -9.47
C THR A 120 -9.10 1.93 -9.38
N HIS A 121 -8.77 0.88 -10.15
CA HIS A 121 -7.41 0.34 -10.18
C HIS A 121 -6.70 0.61 -11.50
N LYS A 122 -5.42 0.97 -11.41
CA LYS A 122 -4.50 1.13 -12.53
C LYS A 122 -3.23 0.32 -12.31
N GLU A 123 -2.55 -0.02 -13.40
CA GLU A 123 -1.20 -0.56 -13.30
C GLU A 123 -0.26 0.56 -12.86
N ILE A 124 0.57 0.29 -11.86
CA ILE A 124 1.61 1.22 -11.45
C ILE A 124 2.71 1.26 -12.52
N THR A 125 3.07 2.46 -12.94
CA THR A 125 4.19 2.67 -13.88
C THR A 125 5.27 3.50 -13.22
N ASP A 126 6.51 3.42 -13.72
CA ASP A 126 7.63 4.23 -13.22
C ASP A 126 7.34 5.75 -13.30
N LEU A 127 6.38 6.18 -14.12
CA LEU A 127 5.95 7.56 -14.26
C LEU A 127 5.03 8.05 -13.12
N ASP A 128 4.34 7.14 -12.43
CA ASP A 128 3.43 7.47 -11.32
C ASP A 128 4.20 7.73 -10.00
N VAL A 129 5.50 7.46 -10.01
CA VAL A 129 6.41 7.56 -8.88
C VAL A 129 7.52 8.56 -9.18
N ASN A 130 7.23 9.65 -9.89
CA ASN A 130 8.21 10.71 -10.13
C ASN A 130 8.70 11.29 -8.78
N ILE A 131 9.81 10.73 -8.29
CA ILE A 131 10.62 11.16 -7.15
C ILE A 131 11.38 12.42 -7.56
#